data_AF-A0A534JJB3-F1
#
_entry.id   AF-A0A534JJB3-F1
#
_cell.length_a   1.000
_cell.length_b   1.000
_cell.length_c   1.000
_cell.angle_alpha   90.00
_cell.angle_beta   90.00
_cell.angle_gamma   90.00
#
_symmetry.space_group_name_H-M   'P 1'
#
loop_
_entity.id
_entity.type
_entity.pdbx_description
1 polymer ?
#
loop_
_entity_poly.entity_id
_entity_poly.type
_entity_poly.pdbx_seq_one_letter_code
_entity_poly.pdbx_strand_id
1 'polypeptide(L)'
;AKHSFGILTHQKFDDMVADPLPPDSEKEDPLDFAVWKRSRPDEPGWDSPWGRGRPGWHVECFAMASKYLGPQIDIHGGGKDLMFPHHESEAMICEAVYGTDWTRYWLHNGFLTLASEKMSKSLGNFVTIREILKDWDGEVVRFCLLKEQYRKDCEYDADCFKITKEELDEIHAVIAKARSARGTAGGTVGGAVRRVREKFFAAMDDDFDTREAVYALIEFTEALRDVSSMSRTEGRQVLQVYGDAARILGVFEDAVAGAP
;
A
#
# COMPACT_ATOMS: atom_id res chain seq x y z
N ALA A 1 -8.31 27.65 7.62
CA ALA A 1 -8.77 26.46 6.89
C ALA A 1 -10.21 26.12 7.27
N LYS A 2 -11.18 26.95 6.85
CA LYS A 2 -12.58 26.71 7.22
C LYS A 2 -13.19 25.56 6.39
N HIS A 3 -12.54 25.20 5.28
CA HIS A 3 -13.06 24.24 4.32
C HIS A 3 -12.29 22.91 4.33
N SER A 4 -10.99 22.91 4.62
CA SER A 4 -10.16 21.71 4.56
C SER A 4 -9.93 21.00 5.89
N PHE A 5 -10.24 21.61 7.04
CA PHE A 5 -10.16 20.91 8.32
C PHE A 5 -11.27 19.83 8.42
N GLY A 6 -10.94 18.65 8.96
CA GLY A 6 -11.94 17.62 9.21
C GLY A 6 -12.38 16.80 7.98
N ILE A 7 -11.83 17.09 6.79
CA ILE A 7 -12.19 16.38 5.55
C ILE A 7 -11.82 14.90 5.58
N LEU A 8 -10.80 14.54 6.37
CA LEU A 8 -10.31 13.17 6.51
C LEU A 8 -10.87 12.47 7.74
N THR A 9 -10.87 13.15 8.88
CA THR A 9 -11.37 12.58 10.14
C THR A 9 -12.90 12.59 10.23
N HIS A 10 -13.57 13.33 9.34
CA HIS A 10 -15.00 13.62 9.41
C HIS A 10 -15.41 14.29 10.73
N GLN A 11 -14.48 15.02 11.36
CA GLN A 11 -14.70 15.78 12.59
C GLN A 11 -14.86 17.26 12.27
N LYS A 12 -15.76 17.94 12.97
CA LYS A 12 -15.82 19.41 12.88
C LYS A 12 -14.72 20.01 13.74
N PHE A 13 -14.23 21.18 13.34
CA PHE A 13 -13.26 21.94 14.12
C PHE A 13 -13.74 22.18 15.56
N ASP A 14 -15.02 22.54 15.74
CA ASP A 14 -15.61 22.81 17.06
C ASP A 14 -15.74 21.56 17.95
N ASP A 15 -15.69 20.36 17.36
CA ASP A 15 -15.81 19.08 18.08
C ASP A 15 -14.43 18.52 18.50
N MET A 16 -13.34 19.17 18.09
CA MET A 16 -11.99 18.78 18.44
C MET A 16 -11.70 19.02 19.91
N VAL A 17 -11.38 17.94 20.63
CA VAL A 17 -10.86 18.04 21.99
C VAL A 17 -9.34 18.08 21.90
N ALA A 18 -8.77 19.22 22.23
CA ALA A 18 -7.33 19.41 22.34
C ALA A 18 -6.94 19.70 23.79
N ASP A 19 -5.78 19.19 24.20
CA ASP A 19 -5.24 19.50 25.52
C ASP A 19 -4.99 21.01 25.65
N PRO A 20 -5.25 21.60 26.83
CA PRO A 20 -4.96 23.01 27.07
C PRO A 20 -3.50 23.31 26.79
N LEU A 21 -3.24 24.50 26.22
CA LEU A 21 -1.88 24.97 26.01
C LEU A 21 -1.15 25.09 27.37
N PRO A 22 0.11 24.63 27.46
CA PRO A 22 0.90 24.88 28.65
C PRO A 22 1.12 26.40 28.84
N PRO A 23 1.34 26.89 30.08
CA PRO A 23 1.42 28.32 30.37
C PRO A 23 2.52 29.07 29.59
N ASP A 24 3.55 28.36 29.13
CA ASP A 24 4.69 28.86 28.36
C ASP A 24 4.55 28.59 26.85
N SER A 25 3.36 28.19 26.37
CA SER A 25 3.12 27.99 24.95
C SER A 25 3.14 29.31 24.17
N GLU A 26 3.82 29.31 23.03
CA GLU A 26 3.78 30.40 22.05
C GLU A 26 2.61 30.25 21.05
N LYS A 27 1.78 29.21 21.19
CA LYS A 27 0.62 28.98 20.32
C LYS A 27 -0.55 29.88 20.71
N GLU A 28 -1.35 30.28 19.73
CA GLU A 28 -2.61 31.01 19.96
C GLU A 28 -3.77 30.02 20.18
N ASP A 29 -3.72 28.87 19.50
CA ASP A 29 -4.71 27.79 19.59
C ASP A 29 -4.04 26.43 19.86
N PRO A 30 -4.62 25.55 20.70
CA PRO A 30 -4.16 24.17 20.89
C PRO A 30 -3.87 23.38 19.60
N LEU A 31 -4.66 23.64 18.54
CA LEU A 31 -4.55 22.98 17.24
C LEU A 31 -3.48 23.57 16.32
N ASP A 32 -2.86 24.69 16.70
CA ASP A 32 -1.76 25.28 15.94
C ASP A 32 -0.63 24.25 15.77
N PHE A 33 -0.08 24.17 14.57
CA PHE A 33 1.08 23.34 14.28
C PHE A 33 2.22 24.19 13.70
N ALA A 34 3.45 23.80 14.04
CA ALA A 34 4.62 24.56 13.61
C ALA A 34 4.87 24.36 12.10
N VAL A 35 4.98 25.47 11.37
CA VAL A 35 5.50 25.48 9.98
C VAL A 35 7.02 25.58 9.98
N TRP A 36 7.61 26.33 10.91
CA TRP A 36 9.05 26.44 11.12
C TRP A 36 9.36 26.34 12.60
N LYS A 37 10.27 25.42 12.98
CA LYS A 37 10.69 25.21 14.37
C LYS A 37 12.08 25.80 14.57
N ARG A 38 12.23 26.71 15.53
CA ARG A 38 13.54 27.22 15.94
C ARG A 38 14.44 26.05 16.36
N SER A 39 15.71 26.09 15.94
CA SER A 39 16.71 25.08 16.29
C SER A 39 17.70 25.68 17.29
N ARG A 40 18.10 24.88 18.27
CA ARG A 40 19.20 25.26 19.18
C ARG A 40 20.54 25.28 18.42
N PRO A 41 21.59 25.94 18.96
CA PRO A 41 22.90 26.00 18.30
C PRO A 41 23.53 24.63 18.03
N ASP A 42 23.26 23.65 18.89
CA ASP A 42 23.73 22.27 18.82
C ASP A 42 22.80 21.34 18.02
N GLU A 43 21.66 21.84 17.54
CA GLU A 43 20.72 21.09 16.69
C GLU A 43 20.90 21.40 15.20
N PRO A 44 20.55 20.45 14.31
CA PRO A 44 20.43 20.72 12.88
C PRO A 44 19.48 21.90 12.61
N GLY A 45 19.90 22.80 11.72
CA GLY A 45 19.11 23.96 11.33
C GLY A 45 19.71 24.72 10.16
N TRP A 46 18.86 25.49 9.50
CA TRP A 46 19.12 26.33 8.34
C TRP A 46 18.72 27.76 8.64
N ASP A 47 19.41 28.72 8.02
CA ASP A 47 19.05 30.14 8.13
C ASP A 47 17.77 30.40 7.34
N SER A 48 16.91 31.24 7.90
CA SER A 48 15.62 31.63 7.29
C SER A 48 15.26 33.06 7.70
N PRO A 49 14.26 33.70 7.05
CA PRO A 49 13.75 35.01 7.45
C PRO A 49 13.26 35.09 8.90
N TRP A 50 12.95 33.94 9.53
CA TRP A 50 12.47 33.84 10.91
C TRP A 50 13.57 33.35 11.88
N GLY A 51 14.82 33.38 11.43
CA GLY A 51 15.98 32.90 12.16
C GLY A 51 16.30 31.43 11.91
N ARG A 52 17.38 30.96 12.54
CA ARG A 52 17.87 29.59 12.39
C ARG A 52 16.85 28.58 12.93
N GLY A 53 16.49 27.61 12.10
CA GLY A 53 15.51 26.58 12.46
C GLY A 53 15.45 25.43 11.46
N ARG A 54 14.37 24.67 11.52
CA ARG A 54 14.09 23.53 10.63
C ARG A 54 12.60 23.49 10.30
N PRO A 55 12.20 22.89 9.18
CA PRO A 55 10.80 22.80 8.82
C PRO A 55 9.99 22.00 9.86
N GLY A 56 8.70 22.31 9.93
CA GLY A 56 7.73 21.47 10.62
C GLY A 56 7.35 20.26 9.77
N TRP A 57 6.99 19.16 10.45
CA TRP A 57 6.69 17.87 9.81
C TRP A 57 5.70 17.99 8.64
N HIS A 58 4.61 18.73 8.81
CA HIS A 58 3.53 18.84 7.82
C HIS A 58 3.90 19.68 6.59
N VAL A 59 4.77 20.68 6.74
CA VAL A 59 5.12 21.57 5.62
C VAL A 59 6.12 20.91 4.67
N GLU A 60 6.92 19.95 5.14
CA GLU A 60 7.90 19.25 4.31
C GLU A 60 7.25 18.54 3.13
N CYS A 61 6.26 17.68 3.40
CA CYS A 61 5.52 16.93 2.40
C CYS A 61 4.79 17.85 1.42
N PHE A 62 4.07 18.85 1.94
CA PHE A 62 3.40 19.86 1.11
C PHE A 62 4.37 20.61 0.19
N ALA A 63 5.50 21.11 0.72
CA ALA A 63 6.45 21.88 -0.06
C ALA A 63 7.12 21.04 -1.16
N MET A 64 7.46 19.77 -0.87
CA MET A 64 8.03 18.87 -1.86
C MET A 64 7.00 18.47 -2.93
N ALA A 65 5.83 18.00 -2.52
CA ALA A 65 4.81 17.55 -3.46
C ALA A 65 4.32 18.70 -4.36
N SER A 66 4.07 19.89 -3.80
CA SER A 66 3.59 21.03 -4.58
C SER A 66 4.61 21.53 -5.61
N LYS A 67 5.91 21.44 -5.30
CA LYS A 67 6.97 21.76 -6.25
C LYS A 67 6.98 20.85 -7.47
N TYR A 68 6.73 19.55 -7.30
CA TYR A 68 6.86 18.57 -8.39
C TYR A 68 5.55 18.27 -9.10
N LEU A 69 4.42 18.34 -8.39
CA LEU A 69 3.10 17.92 -8.87
C LEU A 69 2.12 19.08 -9.03
N GLY A 70 2.44 20.25 -8.49
CA GLY A 70 1.60 21.44 -8.55
C GLY A 70 0.66 21.60 -7.34
N PRO A 71 -0.24 22.60 -7.39
CA PRO A 71 -1.02 23.03 -6.23
C PRO A 71 -2.17 22.08 -5.83
N GLN A 72 -2.65 21.25 -6.76
CA GLN A 72 -3.65 20.21 -6.53
C GLN A 72 -3.20 18.93 -7.24
N ILE A 73 -3.18 17.81 -6.52
CA ILE A 73 -2.74 16.51 -7.03
C ILE A 73 -3.90 15.52 -7.18
N ASP A 74 -3.71 14.46 -7.96
CA ASP A 74 -4.76 13.46 -8.18
C ASP A 74 -4.93 12.52 -6.98
N ILE A 75 -3.82 11.93 -6.52
CA ILE A 75 -3.80 10.91 -5.47
C ILE A 75 -2.74 11.29 -4.43
N HIS A 76 -3.14 11.31 -3.17
CA HIS A 76 -2.23 11.41 -2.02
C HIS A 76 -2.48 10.25 -1.08
N GLY A 77 -1.42 9.53 -0.68
CA GLY A 77 -1.57 8.32 0.12
C GLY A 77 -0.61 8.22 1.29
N GLY A 78 -0.94 7.34 2.24
CA GLY A 78 -0.14 7.10 3.44
C GLY A 78 -0.81 6.09 4.38
N GLY A 79 -0.18 5.78 5.51
CA GLY A 79 -0.83 5.01 6.56
C GLY A 79 -2.02 5.79 7.14
N LYS A 80 -3.06 5.09 7.61
CA LYS A 80 -4.24 5.75 8.21
C LYS A 80 -3.92 6.61 9.45
N ASP A 81 -2.79 6.36 10.12
CA ASP A 81 -2.28 7.24 11.19
C ASP A 81 -1.82 8.61 10.67
N LEU A 82 -1.57 8.76 9.37
CA LEU A 82 -1.24 10.05 8.77
C LEU A 82 -2.48 10.88 8.45
N MET A 83 -3.70 10.32 8.49
CA MET A 83 -4.93 11.11 8.28
C MET A 83 -4.94 12.34 9.18
N PHE A 84 -4.68 12.16 10.47
CA PHE A 84 -4.57 13.23 11.44
C PHE A 84 -3.37 13.04 12.37
N PRO A 85 -2.57 14.08 12.65
CA PRO A 85 -2.74 15.46 12.15
C PRO A 85 -2.11 15.71 10.78
N HIS A 86 -1.41 14.72 10.20
CA HIS A 86 -0.46 15.01 9.11
C HIS A 86 -1.11 15.50 7.81
N HIS A 87 -1.95 14.67 7.20
CA HIS A 87 -2.60 14.96 5.93
C HIS A 87 -3.66 16.06 6.05
N GLU A 88 -4.36 16.16 7.18
CA GLU A 88 -5.23 17.32 7.42
C GLU A 88 -4.42 18.62 7.46
N SER A 89 -3.24 18.63 8.10
CA SER A 89 -2.38 19.81 8.09
C SER A 89 -1.87 20.17 6.70
N GLU A 90 -1.53 19.19 5.86
CA GLU A 90 -1.20 19.44 4.45
C GLU A 90 -2.35 20.07 3.68
N ALA A 91 -3.58 19.56 3.88
CA ALA A 91 -4.77 20.13 3.26
C ALA A 91 -5.01 21.58 3.71
N MET A 92 -4.86 21.87 5.01
CA MET A 92 -4.95 23.22 5.56
C MET A 92 -3.89 24.17 4.99
N ILE A 93 -2.65 23.70 4.84
CA ILE A 93 -1.56 24.50 4.23
C ILE A 93 -1.90 24.79 2.76
N CYS A 94 -2.38 23.79 2.00
CA CYS A 94 -2.77 24.00 0.61
C CYS A 94 -3.90 25.02 0.45
N GLU A 95 -4.97 24.91 1.26
CA GLU A 95 -6.07 25.88 1.28
C GLU A 95 -5.54 27.29 1.55
N ALA A 96 -4.63 27.43 2.52
CA ALA A 96 -4.06 28.73 2.88
C ALA A 96 -3.16 29.33 1.80
N VAL A 97 -2.36 28.51 1.11
CA VAL A 97 -1.37 28.98 0.12
C VAL A 97 -1.99 29.18 -1.26
N TYR A 98 -2.86 28.27 -1.70
CA TYR A 98 -3.38 28.21 -3.07
C TYR A 98 -4.90 28.39 -3.17
N GLY A 99 -5.64 28.31 -2.06
CA GLY A 99 -7.11 28.44 -2.08
C GLY A 99 -7.83 27.28 -2.79
N THR A 100 -7.21 26.10 -2.86
CA THR A 100 -7.74 24.90 -3.51
C THR A 100 -7.63 23.69 -2.60
N ASP A 101 -8.38 22.63 -2.91
CA ASP A 101 -8.21 21.32 -2.29
C ASP A 101 -6.86 20.71 -2.66
N TRP A 102 -6.21 20.08 -1.68
CA TRP A 102 -4.88 19.50 -1.87
C TRP A 102 -4.86 18.33 -2.84
N THR A 103 -5.81 17.40 -2.72
CA THR A 103 -5.88 16.20 -3.57
C THR A 103 -7.32 15.84 -3.92
N ARG A 104 -7.51 15.17 -5.07
CA ARG A 104 -8.81 14.65 -5.51
C ARG A 104 -9.18 13.35 -4.81
N TYR A 105 -8.19 12.49 -4.56
CA TYR A 105 -8.34 11.20 -3.89
C TYR A 105 -7.32 11.04 -2.77
N TRP A 106 -7.82 10.58 -1.62
CA TRP A 106 -7.02 10.20 -0.46
C TRP A 106 -7.02 8.69 -0.30
N LEU A 107 -5.84 8.07 -0.29
CA LEU A 107 -5.69 6.63 -0.16
C LEU A 107 -4.94 6.29 1.12
N HIS A 108 -5.64 5.72 2.10
CA HIS A 108 -5.05 5.36 3.38
C HIS A 108 -5.03 3.85 3.61
N ASN A 109 -3.85 3.28 3.85
CA ASN A 109 -3.72 1.86 4.18
C ASN A 109 -3.99 1.58 5.66
N GLY A 110 -4.50 0.38 5.94
CA GLY A 110 -4.76 -0.11 7.30
C GLY A 110 -3.49 -0.31 8.13
N PHE A 111 -3.67 -0.57 9.42
CA PHE A 111 -2.58 -0.94 10.32
C PHE A 111 -2.20 -2.41 10.18
N LEU A 112 -0.91 -2.70 10.44
CA LEU A 112 -0.44 -4.03 10.76
C LEU A 112 -0.28 -4.14 12.29
N THR A 113 -0.99 -5.09 12.91
CA THR A 113 -0.99 -5.33 14.36
C THR A 113 -0.22 -6.61 14.72
N LEU A 114 0.19 -6.75 15.97
CA LEU A 114 0.77 -7.98 16.52
C LEU A 114 -0.01 -8.33 17.79
N ALA A 115 -0.64 -9.51 17.85
CA ALA A 115 -1.45 -9.94 18.99
C ALA A 115 -2.54 -8.92 19.38
N SER A 116 -3.23 -8.35 18.39
CA SER A 116 -4.21 -7.26 18.54
C SER A 116 -3.69 -5.93 19.11
N GLU A 117 -2.38 -5.75 19.29
CA GLU A 117 -1.76 -4.46 19.62
C GLU A 117 -1.11 -3.80 18.38
N LYS A 118 -1.17 -2.46 18.28
CA LYS A 118 -0.45 -1.73 17.23
C LYS A 118 1.06 -1.94 17.40
N MET A 119 1.76 -2.31 16.32
CA MET A 119 3.21 -2.38 16.35
C MET A 119 3.83 -0.99 16.50
N SER A 120 4.69 -0.81 17.50
CA SER A 120 5.46 0.42 17.68
C SER A 120 6.83 0.16 18.31
N LYS A 121 7.82 0.98 17.94
CA LYS A 121 9.16 0.91 18.57
C LYS A 121 9.10 1.09 20.09
N SER A 122 8.18 1.92 20.57
CA SER A 122 7.99 2.21 22.00
C SER A 122 7.48 1.03 22.81
N LEU A 123 6.67 0.16 22.20
CA LEU A 123 6.12 -1.04 22.86
C LEU A 123 7.05 -2.26 22.72
N GLY A 124 8.11 -2.17 21.90
CA GLY A 124 9.02 -3.29 21.62
C GLY A 124 8.36 -4.45 20.86
N ASN A 125 7.11 -4.29 20.42
CA ASN A 125 6.26 -5.30 19.78
C ASN A 125 6.29 -5.16 18.25
N PHE A 126 7.46 -4.91 17.65
CA PHE A 126 7.59 -4.76 16.20
C PHE A 126 8.54 -5.81 15.62
N VAL A 127 8.24 -6.26 14.41
CA VAL A 127 9.14 -7.09 13.61
C VAL A 127 9.60 -6.26 12.42
N THR A 128 10.90 -6.29 12.13
CA THR A 128 11.43 -5.62 10.94
C THR A 128 11.33 -6.52 9.72
N ILE A 129 11.20 -5.90 8.54
CA ILE A 129 11.32 -6.63 7.26
C ILE A 129 12.62 -7.44 7.20
N ARG A 130 13.73 -6.92 7.73
CA ARG A 130 15.02 -7.65 7.77
C ARG A 130 14.99 -8.90 8.64
N GLU A 131 14.16 -8.95 9.67
CA GLU A 131 13.99 -10.14 10.50
C GLU A 131 13.11 -11.15 9.79
N ILE A 132 11.98 -10.72 9.20
CA ILE A 132 11.09 -11.60 8.43
C ILE A 132 11.84 -12.27 7.28
N LEU A 133 12.67 -11.49 6.56
CA LEU A 133 13.44 -11.98 5.41
C LEU A 133 14.58 -12.95 5.76
N LYS A 134 14.84 -13.23 7.05
CA LYS A 134 15.77 -14.31 7.45
C LYS A 134 15.12 -15.68 7.29
N ASP A 135 13.81 -15.75 7.49
CA ASP A 135 13.05 -17.00 7.55
C ASP A 135 12.17 -17.20 6.31
N TRP A 136 11.84 -16.11 5.59
CA TRP A 136 10.91 -16.12 4.46
C TRP A 136 11.43 -15.37 3.24
N ASP A 137 11.18 -15.94 2.05
CA ASP A 137 11.46 -15.26 0.78
C ASP A 137 10.58 -14.01 0.63
N GLY A 138 11.13 -12.95 0.03
CA GLY A 138 10.41 -11.68 -0.13
C GLY A 138 9.11 -11.80 -0.94
N GLU A 139 9.06 -12.73 -1.88
CA GLU A 139 7.86 -13.06 -2.64
C GLU A 139 6.75 -13.67 -1.76
N VAL A 140 7.10 -14.55 -0.82
CA VAL A 140 6.15 -15.11 0.16
C VAL A 140 5.57 -14.00 1.03
N VAL A 141 6.42 -13.11 1.54
CA VAL A 141 5.97 -11.97 2.36
C VAL A 141 5.03 -11.07 1.56
N ARG A 142 5.39 -10.76 0.31
CA ARG A 142 4.59 -9.89 -0.56
C ARG A 142 3.25 -10.54 -0.93
N PHE A 143 3.25 -11.80 -1.33
CA PHE A 143 2.02 -12.52 -1.68
C PHE A 143 1.09 -12.67 -0.48
N CYS A 144 1.64 -12.88 0.72
CA CYS A 144 0.88 -12.94 1.96
C CYS A 144 0.16 -11.61 2.24
N LEU A 145 0.84 -10.47 2.09
CA LEU A 145 0.25 -9.15 2.31
C LEU A 145 -0.84 -8.81 1.28
N LEU A 146 -0.72 -9.30 0.05
CA LEU A 146 -1.71 -9.09 -1.02
C LEU A 146 -3.04 -9.81 -0.77
N LYS A 147 -3.07 -10.79 0.15
CA LYS A 147 -4.30 -11.52 0.53
C LYS A 147 -5.25 -10.69 1.40
N GLU A 148 -4.84 -9.50 1.84
CA GLU A 148 -5.72 -8.56 2.51
C GLU A 148 -5.87 -7.28 1.68
N GLN A 149 -7.08 -6.72 1.73
CA GLN A 149 -7.37 -5.46 1.05
C GLN A 149 -6.65 -4.31 1.78
N TYR A 150 -6.00 -3.42 1.04
CA TYR A 150 -5.02 -2.47 1.58
C TYR A 150 -5.56 -1.54 2.68
N ARG A 151 -6.87 -1.25 2.71
CA ARG A 151 -7.53 -0.37 3.69
C ARG A 151 -7.87 -1.08 5.00
N LYS A 152 -7.86 -2.42 5.01
CA LYS A 152 -8.18 -3.20 6.20
C LYS A 152 -6.98 -3.29 7.13
N ASP A 153 -7.26 -3.27 8.43
CA ASP A 153 -6.25 -3.65 9.41
C ASP A 153 -6.02 -5.15 9.28
N CYS A 154 -4.74 -5.53 9.30
CA CYS A 154 -4.32 -6.92 9.25
C CYS A 154 -3.47 -7.24 10.47
N GLU A 155 -3.61 -8.48 10.95
CA GLU A 155 -2.77 -9.00 12.02
C GLU A 155 -1.57 -9.72 11.40
N TYR A 156 -0.39 -9.42 11.93
CA TYR A 156 0.80 -10.18 11.61
C TYR A 156 0.69 -11.57 12.23
N ASP A 157 0.62 -12.58 11.37
CA ASP A 157 0.70 -13.99 11.75
C ASP A 157 1.80 -14.67 10.93
N ALA A 158 2.84 -15.13 11.62
CA ALA A 158 3.96 -15.83 10.99
C ALA A 158 3.56 -17.18 10.39
N ASP A 159 2.48 -17.80 10.87
CA ASP A 159 1.98 -19.06 10.33
C ASP A 159 1.30 -18.85 8.96
N CYS A 160 0.78 -17.66 8.67
CA CYS A 160 0.26 -17.33 7.34
C CYS A 160 1.34 -17.42 6.24
N PHE A 161 2.61 -17.21 6.57
CA PHE A 161 3.69 -17.36 5.59
C PHE A 161 3.93 -18.81 5.16
N LYS A 162 3.72 -19.79 6.06
CA LYS A 162 3.81 -21.22 5.72
C LYS A 162 2.76 -21.58 4.66
N ILE A 163 1.51 -21.22 4.92
CA ILE A 163 0.39 -21.48 4.01
C ILE A 163 0.61 -20.77 2.67
N THR A 164 1.02 -19.50 2.73
CA THR A 164 1.32 -18.71 1.53
C THR A 164 2.45 -19.31 0.70
N LYS A 165 3.46 -19.88 1.35
CA LYS A 165 4.54 -20.57 0.65
C LYS A 165 4.03 -21.80 -0.10
N GLU A 166 3.18 -22.61 0.51
CA GLU A 166 2.61 -23.80 -0.14
C GLU A 166 1.80 -23.42 -1.39
N GLU A 167 0.95 -22.40 -1.29
CA GLU A 167 0.19 -21.89 -2.44
C GLU A 167 1.10 -21.34 -3.54
N LEU A 168 2.16 -20.62 -3.19
CA LEU A 168 3.15 -20.13 -4.15
C LEU A 168 3.86 -21.28 -4.86
N ASP A 169 4.30 -22.29 -4.12
CA ASP A 169 4.97 -23.47 -4.69
C ASP A 169 4.05 -24.18 -5.71
N GLU A 170 2.74 -24.24 -5.45
CA GLU A 170 1.74 -24.77 -6.39
C GLU A 170 1.57 -23.87 -7.64
N ILE A 171 1.52 -22.54 -7.47
CA ILE A 171 1.47 -21.59 -8.57
C ILE A 171 2.70 -21.74 -9.47
N HIS A 172 3.90 -21.79 -8.90
CA HIS A 172 5.14 -21.99 -9.65
C HIS A 172 5.18 -23.35 -10.35
N ALA A 173 4.64 -24.41 -9.74
CA ALA A 173 4.52 -25.71 -10.41
C ALA A 173 3.62 -25.63 -11.65
N VAL A 174 2.50 -24.91 -11.59
CA VAL A 174 1.62 -24.66 -12.74
C VAL A 174 2.32 -23.82 -13.81
N ILE A 175 3.04 -22.76 -13.43
CA ILE A 175 3.84 -21.93 -14.35
C ILE A 175 4.90 -22.77 -15.07
N ALA A 176 5.64 -23.63 -14.36
CA ALA A 176 6.64 -24.52 -14.94
C ALA A 176 6.03 -25.55 -15.90
N LYS A 177 4.87 -26.12 -15.55
CA LYS A 177 4.10 -27.03 -16.40
C LYS A 177 3.61 -26.34 -17.67
N ALA A 178 3.11 -25.10 -17.56
CA ALA A 178 2.68 -24.30 -18.70
C ALA A 178 3.85 -23.95 -19.64
N ARG A 179 5.03 -23.67 -19.10
CA ARG A 179 6.26 -23.41 -19.88
C ARG A 179 6.74 -24.64 -20.65
N SER A 180 6.62 -25.81 -20.06
CA SER A 180 7.02 -27.08 -20.68
C SER A 180 5.93 -27.72 -21.54
N ALA A 181 4.78 -27.05 -21.72
CA ALA A 181 3.63 -27.55 -22.45
C ALA A 181 3.96 -27.89 -23.92
N ARG A 182 3.74 -29.16 -24.30
CA ARG A 182 3.95 -29.69 -25.68
C ARG A 182 2.81 -30.59 -26.14
N GLY A 183 1.70 -30.64 -25.40
CA GLY A 183 0.56 -31.50 -25.70
C GLY A 183 -0.09 -31.18 -27.04
N THR A 184 -0.79 -32.18 -27.58
CA THR A 184 -1.55 -32.07 -28.84
C THR A 184 -3.05 -31.95 -28.59
N ALA A 185 -3.54 -32.35 -27.42
CA ALA A 185 -4.90 -32.10 -26.97
C ALA A 185 -5.03 -30.66 -26.46
N GLY A 186 -6.12 -29.99 -26.82
CA GLY A 186 -6.43 -28.64 -26.35
C GLY A 186 -7.94 -28.41 -26.22
N GLY A 187 -8.32 -27.30 -25.59
CA GLY A 187 -9.70 -26.89 -25.37
C GLY A 187 -10.19 -26.99 -23.93
N THR A 188 -9.34 -27.43 -22.99
CA THR A 188 -9.71 -27.59 -21.57
C THR A 188 -9.38 -26.36 -20.72
N VAL A 189 -8.40 -25.54 -21.15
CA VAL A 189 -7.86 -24.43 -20.35
C VAL A 189 -8.49 -23.07 -20.68
N GLY A 190 -8.91 -22.86 -21.94
CA GLY A 190 -9.32 -21.53 -22.42
C GLY A 190 -10.50 -20.90 -21.67
N GLY A 191 -11.45 -21.71 -21.19
CA GLY A 191 -12.55 -21.23 -20.35
C GLY A 191 -12.09 -20.74 -18.98
N ALA A 192 -11.13 -21.45 -18.36
CA ALA A 192 -10.57 -21.06 -17.08
C ALA A 192 -9.74 -19.77 -17.20
N VAL A 193 -8.92 -19.66 -18.27
CA VAL A 193 -8.14 -18.44 -18.58
C VAL A 193 -9.04 -17.22 -18.72
N ARG A 194 -10.15 -17.32 -19.45
CA ARG A 194 -11.06 -16.18 -19.62
C ARG A 194 -11.64 -15.73 -18.29
N ARG A 195 -12.16 -16.68 -17.49
CA ARG A 195 -12.78 -16.40 -16.20
C ARG A 195 -11.80 -15.77 -15.21
N VAL A 196 -10.57 -16.30 -15.09
CA VAL A 196 -9.59 -15.72 -14.16
C VAL A 196 -9.18 -14.30 -14.58
N ARG A 197 -9.02 -14.03 -15.88
CA ARG A 197 -8.72 -12.67 -16.35
C ARG A 197 -9.85 -11.69 -16.02
N GLU A 198 -11.09 -12.07 -16.30
CA GLU A 198 -12.27 -11.25 -15.99
C GLU A 198 -12.37 -10.98 -14.48
N LYS A 199 -12.26 -12.02 -13.64
CA LYS A 199 -12.27 -11.88 -12.18
C LYS A 199 -11.13 -11.01 -11.66
N PHE A 200 -9.90 -11.25 -12.13
CA PHE A 200 -8.71 -10.54 -11.68
C PHE A 200 -8.80 -9.04 -11.98
N PHE A 201 -9.10 -8.66 -13.23
CA PHE A 201 -9.18 -7.24 -13.58
C PHE A 201 -10.40 -6.57 -12.94
N ALA A 202 -11.54 -7.26 -12.80
CA ALA A 202 -12.69 -6.71 -12.08
C ALA A 202 -12.36 -6.42 -10.60
N ALA A 203 -11.61 -7.30 -9.93
CA ALA A 203 -11.15 -7.08 -8.56
C ALA A 203 -10.15 -5.93 -8.46
N MET A 204 -9.21 -5.81 -9.40
CA MET A 204 -8.25 -4.71 -9.42
C MET A 204 -8.90 -3.35 -9.71
N ASP A 205 -9.96 -3.32 -10.53
CA ASP A 205 -10.74 -2.11 -10.83
C ASP A 205 -11.65 -1.69 -9.65
N ASP A 206 -11.94 -2.60 -8.71
CA ASP A 206 -12.71 -2.34 -7.49
C ASP A 206 -11.78 -1.98 -6.32
N ASP A 207 -11.35 -0.72 -6.26
CA ASP A 207 -10.51 -0.18 -5.17
C ASP A 207 -9.25 -1.03 -4.86
N PHE A 208 -8.61 -1.54 -5.92
CA PHE A 208 -7.45 -2.41 -5.84
C PHE A 208 -7.67 -3.60 -4.90
N ASP A 209 -8.78 -4.35 -5.06
CA ASP A 209 -9.07 -5.54 -4.23
C ASP A 209 -8.12 -6.69 -4.57
N THR A 210 -6.90 -6.60 -4.02
CA THR A 210 -5.85 -7.61 -4.20
C THR A 210 -6.23 -8.94 -3.57
N ARG A 211 -7.10 -8.96 -2.57
CA ARG A 211 -7.57 -10.18 -1.91
C ARG A 211 -8.38 -11.02 -2.89
N GLU A 212 -9.39 -10.44 -3.52
CA GLU A 212 -10.19 -11.14 -4.53
C GLU A 212 -9.37 -11.48 -5.78
N ALA A 213 -8.46 -10.59 -6.20
CA ALA A 213 -7.56 -10.86 -7.32
C ALA A 213 -6.63 -12.06 -7.06
N VAL A 214 -6.06 -12.15 -5.84
CA VAL A 214 -5.22 -13.28 -5.42
C VAL A 214 -6.02 -14.56 -5.32
N TYR A 215 -7.22 -14.54 -4.72
CA TYR A 215 -8.06 -15.73 -4.65
C TYR A 215 -8.47 -16.25 -6.03
N ALA A 216 -8.76 -15.36 -6.99
CA ALA A 216 -9.02 -15.76 -8.37
C ALA A 216 -7.82 -16.51 -9.00
N LEU A 217 -6.59 -16.10 -8.68
CA LEU A 217 -5.37 -16.78 -9.15
C LEU A 217 -5.17 -18.14 -8.46
N ILE A 218 -5.48 -18.25 -7.16
CA ILE A 218 -5.41 -19.53 -6.43
C ILE A 218 -6.43 -20.52 -7.00
N GLU A 219 -7.70 -20.12 -7.15
CA GLU A 219 -8.75 -20.95 -7.78
C GLU A 219 -8.35 -21.40 -9.20
N PHE A 220 -7.72 -20.50 -9.97
CA PHE A 220 -7.22 -20.82 -11.30
C PHE A 220 -6.10 -21.86 -11.25
N THR A 221 -5.18 -21.74 -10.30
CA THR A 221 -4.09 -22.70 -10.06
C THR A 221 -4.65 -24.08 -9.74
N GLU A 222 -5.62 -24.16 -8.83
CA GLU A 222 -6.31 -25.40 -8.45
C GLU A 222 -6.99 -26.05 -9.66
N ALA A 223 -7.71 -25.28 -10.46
CA ALA A 223 -8.38 -25.77 -11.66
C ALA A 223 -7.40 -26.33 -12.72
N LEU A 224 -6.13 -25.92 -12.69
CA LEU A 224 -5.08 -26.40 -13.61
C LEU A 224 -4.27 -27.58 -13.07
N ARG A 225 -4.40 -27.90 -11.78
CA ARG A 225 -3.67 -29.00 -11.12
C ARG A 225 -3.90 -30.33 -11.83
N ASP A 226 -5.17 -30.66 -12.06
CA ASP A 226 -5.60 -31.94 -12.64
C ASP A 226 -5.54 -32.00 -14.17
N VAL A 227 -5.15 -30.90 -14.83
CA VAL A 227 -5.01 -30.87 -16.30
C VAL A 227 -3.81 -31.73 -16.71
N SER A 228 -4.04 -32.94 -17.20
CA SER A 228 -2.96 -33.91 -17.48
C SER A 228 -1.92 -33.43 -18.50
N SER A 229 -2.34 -32.67 -19.51
CA SER A 229 -1.45 -32.06 -20.50
C SER A 229 -2.04 -30.76 -21.04
N MET A 230 -1.16 -29.84 -21.44
CA MET A 230 -1.53 -28.58 -22.09
C MET A 230 -0.87 -28.53 -23.47
N SER A 231 -1.58 -27.98 -24.44
CA SER A 231 -0.97 -27.58 -25.71
C SER A 231 -0.02 -26.39 -25.52
N ARG A 232 0.88 -26.15 -26.49
CA ARG A 232 1.76 -24.96 -26.49
C ARG A 232 0.95 -23.65 -26.46
N THR A 233 -0.25 -23.64 -27.03
CA THR A 233 -1.10 -22.45 -27.04
C THR A 233 -1.73 -22.22 -25.67
N GLU A 234 -2.24 -23.26 -25.02
CA GLU A 234 -2.79 -23.15 -23.66
C GLU A 234 -1.71 -22.80 -22.65
N GLY A 235 -0.52 -23.41 -22.73
CA GLY A 235 0.61 -23.04 -21.87
C GLY A 235 0.96 -21.56 -21.99
N ARG A 236 0.98 -20.99 -23.21
CA ARG A 236 1.18 -19.55 -23.42
C ARG A 236 0.07 -18.70 -22.81
N GLN A 237 -1.17 -19.13 -22.88
CA GLN A 237 -2.30 -18.41 -22.26
C GLN A 237 -2.20 -18.38 -20.74
N VAL A 238 -1.83 -19.50 -20.11
CA VAL A 238 -1.59 -19.58 -18.66
C VAL A 238 -0.44 -18.66 -18.25
N LEU A 239 0.69 -18.71 -18.97
CA LEU A 239 1.82 -17.81 -18.73
C LEU A 239 1.45 -16.34 -18.90
N GLN A 240 0.56 -16.01 -19.84
CA GLN A 240 0.08 -14.64 -19.98
C GLN A 240 -0.75 -14.17 -18.77
N VAL A 241 -1.57 -15.04 -18.17
CA VAL A 241 -2.32 -14.69 -16.95
C VAL A 241 -1.36 -14.37 -15.81
N TYR A 242 -0.45 -15.29 -15.48
CA TYR A 242 0.49 -15.07 -14.38
C TYR A 242 1.51 -13.97 -14.71
N GLY A 243 1.89 -13.78 -15.98
CA GLY A 243 2.76 -12.70 -16.40
C GLY A 243 2.12 -11.31 -16.29
N ASP A 244 0.81 -11.20 -16.56
CA ASP A 244 0.07 -9.96 -16.32
C ASP A 244 -0.06 -9.69 -14.81
N ALA A 245 -0.42 -10.71 -14.02
CA ALA A 245 -0.45 -10.62 -12.56
C ALA A 245 0.92 -10.25 -11.99
N ALA A 246 2.01 -10.80 -12.55
CA ALA A 246 3.37 -10.53 -12.10
C ALA A 246 3.76 -9.07 -12.24
N ARG A 247 3.43 -8.45 -13.38
CA ARG A 247 3.74 -7.03 -13.62
C ARG A 247 2.93 -6.09 -12.71
N ILE A 248 1.74 -6.50 -12.31
CA ILE A 248 0.83 -5.68 -11.50
C ILE A 248 1.12 -5.88 -10.00
N LEU A 249 1.21 -7.14 -9.57
CA LEU A 249 1.35 -7.52 -8.18
C LEU A 249 2.80 -7.63 -7.72
N GLY A 250 3.77 -7.76 -8.63
CA GLY A 250 5.20 -7.89 -8.29
C GLY A 250 5.57 -9.25 -7.67
N VAL A 251 4.94 -10.31 -8.16
CA VAL A 251 5.19 -11.73 -7.79
C VAL A 251 5.27 -12.56 -9.07
N PHE A 252 5.59 -13.84 -9.01
CA PHE A 252 5.74 -14.76 -10.15
C PHE A 252 6.74 -14.27 -11.22
N GLU A 253 7.90 -13.75 -10.80
CA GLU A 253 8.89 -13.19 -11.74
C GLU A 253 9.31 -14.21 -12.82
N ASP A 254 9.31 -15.49 -12.47
CA ASP A 254 9.55 -16.57 -13.40
C ASP A 254 8.52 -16.58 -14.54
N ALA A 255 7.24 -16.30 -14.33
CA ALA A 255 6.22 -16.24 -15.39
C ALA A 255 6.52 -15.19 -16.46
N VAL A 256 7.26 -14.13 -16.12
CA VAL A 256 7.70 -13.07 -17.05
C VAL A 256 8.99 -13.49 -17.77
N ALA A 257 9.86 -14.25 -17.11
CA ALA A 257 11.12 -14.75 -17.67
C ALA A 257 10.87 -15.82 -18.75
N GLY A 258 10.92 -15.40 -20.02
CA GLY A 258 10.71 -16.27 -21.19
C GLY A 258 9.41 -15.99 -21.96
N ALA A 259 8.72 -14.87 -21.69
CA ALA A 259 7.82 -14.30 -22.69
C ALA A 259 8.65 -14.00 -23.96
N PRO A 260 8.20 -14.43 -25.15
CA PRO A 260 8.92 -14.19 -26.40
C PRO A 260 9.13 -12.69 -26.65
#